data_AF-A0A8S3F041-F1
#
_entry.id   AF-A0A8S3F041-F1
#
_cell.length_a   1.000
_cell.length_b   1.000
_cell.length_c   1.000
_cell.angle_alpha   90.00
_cell.angle_beta   90.00
_cell.angle_gamma   90.00
#
_symmetry.space_group_name_H-M   'P 1'
#
loop_
_entity.id
_entity.type
_entity.pdbx_description
1 polymer ?
#
loop_
_entity_poly.entity_id
_entity_poly.type
_entity_poly.pdbx_seq_one_letter_code
_entity_poly.pdbx_strand_id
1 'polypeptide(L)'
;NVSLAVEGEYIYLRINFYNPAGIGKQADSIDKENVYIKELTYRASNEKKDDVAPASNNLSHVHKLILETQKKFKDQEQERKQMEGVIKQAALTLNASKTNPKLKDLYMRPSLANKKINGTLEAHTNGFRYTSVRGDKIDILYSNVSHAFYQPCDNEMIILIHFHLKHAIVFGKRKQIDVQFYTEVGELTTDLGKHRNMHDRDDILAEQ
;
A
#
# COMPACT_ATOMS: atom_id res chain seq x y z
N ASN A 1 4.79 -15.84 21.30
CA ASN A 1 5.79 -16.48 20.42
C ASN A 1 5.57 -17.99 20.46
N VAL A 2 5.77 -18.72 19.35
CA VAL A 2 5.58 -20.18 19.30
C VAL A 2 6.81 -20.86 18.70
N SER A 3 7.20 -22.01 19.24
CA SER A 3 8.33 -22.81 18.75
C SER A 3 7.99 -24.29 18.79
N LEU A 4 8.46 -25.02 17.77
CA LEU A 4 8.30 -26.46 17.64
C LEU A 4 9.69 -27.12 17.66
N ALA A 5 9.90 -28.08 18.55
CA ALA A 5 11.14 -28.85 18.65
C ALA A 5 10.85 -30.34 18.55
N VAL A 6 11.74 -31.10 17.93
CA VAL A 6 11.66 -32.56 17.82
C VAL A 6 12.85 -33.15 18.56
N GLU A 7 12.59 -33.96 19.57
CA GLU A 7 13.62 -34.62 20.38
C GLU A 7 13.32 -36.11 20.44
N GLY A 8 14.09 -36.90 19.69
CA GLY A 8 13.89 -38.35 19.56
C GLY A 8 12.49 -38.70 19.06
N GLU A 9 11.77 -39.49 19.85
CA GLU A 9 10.42 -39.98 19.56
C GLU A 9 9.31 -38.99 19.91
N TYR A 10 9.64 -37.77 20.35
CA TYR A 10 8.66 -36.80 20.79
C TYR A 10 8.80 -35.47 20.05
N ILE A 11 7.66 -34.80 19.87
CA ILE A 11 7.59 -33.41 19.42
C ILE A 11 7.07 -32.54 20.56
N TYR A 12 7.63 -31.34 20.68
CA TYR A 12 7.31 -30.35 21.69
C TYR A 12 6.85 -29.06 21.03
N LEU A 13 5.62 -28.62 21.35
CA LEU A 13 5.08 -27.33 20.94
C LEU A 13 5.07 -26.40 22.14
N ARG A 14 5.93 -25.39 22.14
CA ARG A 14 6.01 -24.37 23.19
C ARG A 14 5.37 -23.07 22.73
N ILE A 15 4.43 -22.57 23.53
CA ILE A 15 3.72 -21.32 23.33
C ILE A 15 4.11 -20.37 24.47
N ASN A 16 4.69 -19.23 24.14
CA ASN A 16 5.04 -18.17 25.07
C ASN A 16 3.98 -17.07 24.99
N PHE A 17 3.42 -16.71 26.14
CA PHE A 17 2.38 -15.70 26.28
C PHE A 17 2.98 -14.36 26.71
N TYR A 18 2.27 -13.29 26.38
CA TYR A 18 2.61 -11.96 26.88
C TYR A 18 2.33 -11.89 28.37
N ASN A 19 3.30 -11.39 29.12
CA ASN A 19 3.19 -11.14 30.55
C ASN A 19 4.00 -9.87 30.88
N PRO A 20 3.75 -9.22 32.03
CA PRO A 20 4.43 -7.98 32.41
C PRO A 20 5.96 -8.10 32.55
N ALA A 21 6.48 -9.30 32.79
CA ALA A 21 7.92 -9.56 32.90
C ALA A 21 8.60 -9.85 31.54
N GLY A 22 7.83 -9.88 30.44
CA GLY A 22 8.32 -10.15 29.10
C GLY A 22 8.94 -8.93 28.42
N ILE A 23 9.92 -9.15 27.53
CA ILE A 23 10.60 -8.09 26.78
C ILE A 23 9.72 -7.66 25.59
N GLY A 24 9.20 -6.43 25.59
CA GLY A 24 8.54 -5.81 24.43
C GLY A 24 7.55 -4.69 24.79
N LYS A 25 7.25 -3.80 23.81
CA LYS A 25 6.38 -2.61 23.97
C LYS A 25 4.94 -2.87 24.46
N GLN A 26 4.49 -4.13 24.49
CA GLN A 26 3.16 -4.50 24.99
C GLN A 26 3.14 -4.74 26.51
N ALA A 27 4.30 -4.90 27.16
CA ALA A 27 4.39 -5.12 28.61
C ALA A 27 3.87 -3.92 29.43
N ASP A 28 3.98 -2.70 28.90
CA ASP A 28 3.53 -1.48 29.58
C ASP A 28 2.00 -1.32 29.63
N SER A 29 1.26 -2.04 28.77
CA SER A 29 -0.20 -2.00 28.71
C SER A 29 -0.90 -3.06 29.57
N ILE A 30 -0.12 -3.94 30.22
CA ILE A 30 -0.64 -5.08 30.97
C ILE A 30 -0.54 -4.75 32.47
N ASP A 31 -1.64 -4.97 33.18
CA ASP A 31 -1.72 -4.83 34.62
C ASP A 31 -0.67 -5.70 35.32
N LYS A 32 0.04 -5.15 36.31
CA LYS A 32 1.14 -5.86 36.99
C LYS A 32 0.67 -6.67 38.19
N GLU A 33 -0.58 -6.50 38.63
CA GLU A 33 -1.09 -7.12 39.85
C GLU A 33 -1.75 -8.49 39.63
N ASN A 34 -1.97 -8.89 38.38
CA ASN A 34 -2.59 -10.19 38.07
C ASN A 34 -1.56 -11.32 37.92
N VAL A 35 -2.04 -12.56 38.02
CA VAL A 35 -1.24 -13.76 37.75
C VAL A 35 -1.27 -14.08 36.26
N TYR A 36 -0.09 -14.22 35.65
CA TYR A 36 0.06 -14.49 34.22
C TYR A 36 0.74 -15.83 33.96
N ILE A 37 0.33 -16.49 32.88
CA ILE A 37 1.03 -17.66 32.35
C ILE A 37 2.19 -17.17 31.50
N LYS A 38 3.41 -17.65 31.76
CA LYS A 38 4.59 -17.33 30.95
C LYS A 38 4.62 -18.15 29.66
N GLU A 39 4.49 -19.45 29.79
CA GLU A 39 4.57 -20.40 28.67
C GLU A 39 3.81 -21.69 28.96
N LEU A 40 3.40 -22.37 27.89
CA LEU A 40 2.85 -23.73 27.90
C LEU A 40 3.61 -24.58 26.89
N THR A 41 3.94 -25.81 27.28
CA THR A 41 4.61 -26.78 26.40
C THR A 41 3.78 -28.04 26.30
N TYR A 42 3.37 -28.37 25.08
CA TYR A 42 2.68 -29.62 24.76
C TYR A 42 3.67 -30.63 24.20
N ARG A 43 3.52 -31.90 24.55
CA ARG A 43 4.33 -33.01 24.04
C ARG A 43 3.42 -34.04 23.37
N ALA A 44 3.82 -34.53 22.20
CA ALA A 44 3.19 -35.69 21.56
C ALA A 44 4.23 -36.69 21.07
N SER A 45 3.87 -37.97 21.03
CA SER A 45 4.71 -38.99 20.38
C SER A 45 4.70 -38.79 18.87
N ASN A 46 5.87 -38.94 18.29
CA ASN A 46 6.15 -38.92 16.85
C ASN A 46 6.28 -40.34 16.28
N GLU A 47 6.04 -41.37 17.10
CA GLU A 47 5.97 -42.74 16.64
C GLU A 47 4.70 -42.96 15.80
N LYS A 48 4.88 -43.66 14.68
CA LYS A 48 3.75 -44.19 13.92
C LYS A 48 3.29 -45.48 14.61
N LYS A 49 2.08 -45.46 15.15
CA LYS A 49 1.37 -46.68 15.55
C LYS A 49 0.37 -47.00 14.45
N ASP A 50 0.55 -48.16 13.82
CA ASP A 50 -0.24 -48.65 12.68
C ASP A 50 -0.23 -47.70 11.45
N ASP A 51 -1.14 -47.91 10.49
CA ASP A 51 -1.34 -47.05 9.30
C ASP A 51 -1.95 -45.67 9.62
N VAL A 52 -2.04 -45.30 10.89
CA VAL A 52 -2.58 -44.00 11.34
C VAL A 52 -1.45 -42.99 11.47
N ALA A 53 -1.70 -41.76 11.00
CA ALA A 53 -0.76 -40.66 11.13
C ALA A 53 -0.36 -40.41 12.60
N PRO A 54 0.92 -40.08 12.88
CA PRO A 54 1.39 -39.89 14.25
C PRO A 54 0.72 -38.68 14.90
N ALA A 55 0.51 -38.73 16.22
CA ALA A 55 -0.11 -37.64 16.98
C ALA A 55 0.66 -36.31 16.86
N SER A 56 1.96 -36.37 16.58
CA SER A 56 2.84 -35.24 16.26
C SER A 56 2.37 -34.40 15.07
N ASN A 57 1.65 -34.99 14.10
CA ASN A 57 1.12 -34.27 12.94
C ASN A 57 0.11 -33.20 13.36
N ASN A 58 -0.68 -33.46 14.41
CA ASN A 58 -1.62 -32.47 14.94
C ASN A 58 -0.87 -31.26 15.52
N LEU A 59 0.18 -31.48 16.33
CA LEU A 59 0.98 -30.38 16.89
C LEU A 59 1.68 -29.56 15.81
N SER A 60 2.14 -30.22 14.75
CA SER A 60 2.74 -29.55 13.58
C SER A 60 1.71 -28.75 12.78
N HIS A 61 0.48 -29.26 12.64
CA HIS A 61 -0.63 -28.54 12.02
C HIS A 61 -1.04 -27.32 12.84
N VAL A 62 -1.22 -27.48 14.16
CA VAL A 62 -1.54 -26.39 15.08
C VAL A 62 -0.45 -25.32 15.07
N HIS A 63 0.83 -25.70 15.03
CA HIS A 63 1.94 -24.75 14.90
C HIS A 63 1.79 -23.86 13.65
N LYS A 64 1.49 -24.45 12.49
CA LYS A 64 1.24 -23.69 11.25
C LYS A 64 0.04 -22.75 11.39
N LEU A 65 -1.07 -23.23 11.95
CA LEU A 65 -2.28 -22.43 12.14
C LEU A 65 -2.04 -21.23 13.07
N ILE A 66 -1.25 -21.41 14.13
CA ILE A 66 -0.87 -20.32 15.04
C ILE A 66 -0.04 -19.27 14.29
N LEU A 67 0.95 -19.69 13.49
CA LEU A 67 1.78 -18.75 12.72
C LEU A 67 0.95 -17.97 11.68
N GLU A 68 0.02 -18.62 11.00
CA GLU A 68 -0.90 -17.97 10.06
C GLU A 68 -1.82 -16.96 10.78
N THR A 69 -2.33 -17.33 11.95
CA THR A 69 -3.17 -16.44 12.77
C THR A 69 -2.38 -15.23 13.25
N GLN A 70 -1.13 -15.42 13.72
CA GLN A 70 -0.25 -14.32 14.11
C GLN A 70 0.05 -13.38 12.95
N LYS A 71 0.26 -13.92 11.74
CA LYS A 71 0.47 -13.12 10.54
C LYS A 71 -0.77 -12.28 10.21
N LYS A 72 -1.94 -12.90 10.15
CA LYS A 72 -3.22 -12.21 9.91
C LYS A 72 -3.47 -11.10 10.93
N PHE A 73 -3.22 -11.36 12.21
CA PHE A 73 -3.39 -10.36 13.27
C PHE A 73 -2.43 -9.17 13.10
N LYS A 74 -1.16 -9.42 12.82
CA LYS A 74 -0.18 -8.35 12.57
C LYS A 74 -0.56 -7.51 11.35
N ASP A 75 -1.00 -8.15 10.27
CA ASP A 75 -1.45 -7.47 9.06
C ASP A 75 -2.66 -6.57 9.35
N GLN A 76 -3.64 -7.07 10.12
CA GLN A 76 -4.82 -6.30 10.55
C GLN A 76 -4.47 -5.14 11.49
N GLU A 77 -3.57 -5.33 12.46
CA GLU A 77 -3.16 -4.27 13.39
C GLU A 77 -2.40 -3.16 12.64
N GLN A 78 -1.55 -3.54 11.68
CA GLN A 78 -0.87 -2.61 10.81
C GLN A 78 -1.85 -1.84 9.92
N GLU A 79 -2.85 -2.51 9.35
CA GLU A 79 -3.92 -1.86 8.58
C GLU A 79 -4.73 -0.90 9.46
N ARG A 80 -5.10 -1.30 10.68
CA ARG A 80 -5.83 -0.45 11.62
C ARG A 80 -5.03 0.80 11.98
N LYS A 81 -3.75 0.67 12.33
CA LYS A 81 -2.84 1.81 12.55
C LYS A 81 -2.70 2.69 11.31
N GLN A 82 -2.71 2.08 10.13
CA GLN A 82 -2.72 2.79 8.85
C GLN A 82 -4.10 3.37 8.49
N MET A 83 -5.16 3.10 9.22
CA MET A 83 -6.46 3.79 9.07
C MET A 83 -6.73 4.76 10.23
N GLU A 84 -6.08 4.57 11.38
CA GLU A 84 -6.19 5.45 12.55
C GLU A 84 -5.75 6.88 12.20
N GLY A 85 -6.65 7.85 12.30
CA GLY A 85 -6.38 9.26 11.94
C GLY A 85 -6.74 9.63 10.49
N VAL A 86 -7.34 8.73 9.71
CA VAL A 86 -7.98 9.10 8.43
C VAL A 86 -9.32 9.76 8.75
N ILE A 87 -9.44 11.04 8.41
CA ILE A 87 -10.70 11.77 8.56
C ILE A 87 -11.63 11.34 7.43
N LYS A 88 -12.83 10.84 7.79
CA LYS A 88 -13.87 10.52 6.81
C LYS A 88 -14.28 11.80 6.08
N GLN A 89 -14.14 11.79 4.76
CA GLN A 89 -14.49 12.93 3.92
C GLN A 89 -15.91 12.82 3.40
N ALA A 90 -16.47 13.95 2.98
CA ALA A 90 -17.72 13.96 2.24
C ALA A 90 -17.55 13.24 0.88
N ALA A 91 -18.65 12.81 0.29
CA ALA A 91 -18.62 12.27 -1.06
C ALA A 91 -18.41 13.38 -2.10
N LEU A 92 -17.69 13.06 -3.18
CA LEU A 92 -17.57 13.94 -4.32
C LEU A 92 -18.92 14.05 -5.06
N THR A 93 -19.38 15.27 -5.27
CA THR A 93 -20.57 15.60 -6.05
C THR A 93 -20.18 15.73 -7.52
N LEU A 94 -20.59 14.74 -8.31
CA LEU A 94 -20.27 14.71 -9.73
C LEU A 94 -21.08 15.76 -10.49
N ASN A 95 -20.37 16.58 -11.24
CA ASN A 95 -20.98 17.42 -12.26
C ASN A 95 -21.33 16.58 -13.48
N ALA A 96 -22.62 16.51 -13.83
CA ALA A 96 -23.12 15.76 -14.98
C ALA A 96 -22.97 16.51 -16.32
N SER A 97 -22.48 17.75 -16.30
CA SER A 97 -22.30 18.54 -17.52
C SER A 97 -21.22 17.93 -18.42
N LYS A 98 -21.49 17.86 -19.74
CA LYS A 98 -20.50 17.43 -20.75
C LYS A 98 -19.35 18.42 -20.94
N THR A 99 -19.50 19.67 -20.46
CA THR A 99 -18.51 20.75 -20.57
C THR A 99 -17.51 20.77 -19.42
N ASN A 100 -17.49 19.72 -18.60
CA ASN A 100 -16.65 19.68 -17.42
C ASN A 100 -15.16 19.72 -17.78
N PRO A 101 -14.34 20.59 -17.14
CA PRO A 101 -12.91 20.65 -17.40
C PRO A 101 -12.25 19.29 -17.10
N LYS A 102 -11.46 18.81 -18.05
CA LYS A 102 -10.73 17.54 -17.95
C LYS A 102 -9.35 17.64 -18.56
N LEU A 103 -8.38 17.10 -17.86
CA LEU A 103 -7.01 16.90 -18.33
C LEU A 103 -6.77 15.40 -18.50
N LYS A 104 -6.39 15.01 -19.72
CA LYS A 104 -6.12 13.61 -20.08
C LYS A 104 -4.62 13.33 -20.04
N ASP A 105 -4.28 12.05 -20.13
CA ASP A 105 -2.89 11.58 -20.27
C ASP A 105 -1.97 12.03 -19.13
N LEU A 106 -2.53 11.99 -17.92
CA LEU A 106 -1.83 12.33 -16.68
C LEU A 106 -1.37 11.06 -15.96
N TYR A 107 -0.10 11.03 -15.59
CA TYR A 107 0.42 10.13 -14.58
C TYR A 107 0.21 10.71 -13.18
N MET A 108 0.10 9.84 -12.18
CA MET A 108 -0.08 10.26 -10.79
C MET A 108 1.11 9.85 -9.93
N ARG A 109 1.53 10.74 -9.01
CA ARG A 109 2.47 10.44 -7.93
C ARG A 109 1.83 10.75 -6.57
N PRO A 110 1.94 9.85 -5.58
CA PRO A 110 2.52 8.51 -5.69
C PRO A 110 1.65 7.56 -6.52
N SER A 111 2.28 6.57 -7.18
CA SER A 111 1.58 5.67 -8.11
C SER A 111 0.54 4.79 -7.40
N LEU A 112 -0.59 4.54 -8.08
CA LEU A 112 -1.63 3.61 -7.59
C LEU A 112 -1.17 2.15 -7.60
N ALA A 113 -0.24 1.80 -8.50
CA ALA A 113 0.27 0.45 -8.69
C ALA A 113 1.79 0.43 -8.90
N ASN A 114 2.37 -0.77 -8.94
CA ASN A 114 3.80 -0.93 -9.19
C ASN A 114 4.24 -0.46 -10.58
N LYS A 115 3.31 -0.31 -11.54
CA LYS A 115 3.56 0.23 -12.88
C LYS A 115 2.94 1.62 -13.00
N LYS A 116 3.59 2.49 -13.79
CA LYS A 116 3.02 3.78 -14.21
C LYS A 116 1.73 3.51 -14.99
N ILE A 117 0.65 4.17 -14.60
CA ILE A 117 -0.66 4.09 -15.23
C ILE A 117 -1.09 5.53 -15.48
N ASN A 118 -1.51 5.84 -16.71
CA ASN A 118 -2.08 7.13 -17.05
C ASN A 118 -3.58 7.17 -16.71
N GLY A 119 -4.13 8.37 -16.69
CA GLY A 119 -5.54 8.61 -16.37
C GLY A 119 -5.97 10.01 -16.73
N THR A 120 -7.21 10.33 -16.36
CA THR A 120 -7.84 11.63 -16.61
C THR A 120 -8.22 12.27 -15.29
N LEU A 121 -7.87 13.54 -15.12
CA LEU A 121 -8.29 14.37 -13.99
C LEU A 121 -9.46 15.26 -14.43
N GLU A 122 -10.59 15.15 -13.75
CA GLU A 122 -11.83 15.89 -14.02
C GLU A 122 -12.18 16.79 -12.83
N ALA A 123 -12.51 18.06 -13.08
CA ALA A 123 -12.94 18.99 -12.03
C ALA A 123 -14.47 18.92 -11.89
N HIS A 124 -15.02 18.68 -10.70
CA HIS A 124 -16.46 18.60 -10.44
C HIS A 124 -16.95 19.72 -9.51
N THR A 125 -18.16 19.60 -8.97
CA THR A 125 -18.81 20.66 -8.20
C THR A 125 -18.07 21.00 -6.90
N ASN A 126 -17.55 20.00 -6.19
CA ASN A 126 -16.90 20.16 -4.89
C ASN A 126 -15.49 19.54 -4.79
N GLY A 127 -14.91 19.12 -5.90
CA GLY A 127 -13.60 18.47 -5.91
C GLY A 127 -13.15 18.00 -7.29
N PHE A 128 -11.98 17.38 -7.34
CA PHE A 128 -11.45 16.69 -8.51
C PHE A 128 -11.65 15.19 -8.41
N ARG A 129 -11.81 14.52 -9.56
CA ARG A 129 -11.74 13.07 -9.69
C ARG A 129 -10.65 12.70 -10.67
N TYR A 130 -9.69 11.92 -10.22
CA TYR A 130 -8.78 11.20 -11.10
C TYR A 130 -9.36 9.82 -11.41
N THR A 131 -9.43 9.47 -12.68
CA THR A 131 -9.82 8.13 -13.14
C THR A 131 -8.68 7.53 -13.95
N SER A 132 -8.10 6.44 -13.45
CA SER A 132 -7.06 5.68 -14.17
C SER A 132 -7.67 4.98 -15.39
N VAL A 133 -6.85 4.63 -16.38
CA VAL A 133 -7.31 3.81 -17.53
C VAL A 133 -7.80 2.42 -17.11
N ARG A 134 -7.48 1.96 -15.89
CA ARG A 134 -8.00 0.70 -15.31
C ARG A 134 -9.33 0.88 -14.59
N GLY A 135 -9.83 2.11 -14.47
CA GLY A 135 -11.05 2.44 -13.76
C GLY A 135 -10.88 2.72 -12.27
N ASP A 136 -9.65 2.77 -11.74
CA ASP A 136 -9.40 3.21 -10.37
C ASP A 136 -9.77 4.70 -10.24
N LYS A 137 -10.52 5.05 -9.19
CA LYS A 137 -11.00 6.42 -8.96
C LYS A 137 -10.42 6.98 -7.68
N ILE A 138 -9.93 8.22 -7.74
CA ILE A 138 -9.43 8.97 -6.59
C ILE A 138 -10.13 10.32 -6.57
N ASP A 139 -10.76 10.62 -5.44
CA ASP A 139 -11.48 11.87 -5.23
C ASP A 139 -10.69 12.79 -4.32
N ILE A 140 -10.60 14.06 -4.71
CA ILE A 140 -9.92 15.12 -3.95
C ILE A 140 -10.89 16.28 -3.78
N LEU A 141 -11.44 16.47 -2.59
CA LEU A 141 -12.36 17.58 -2.32
C LEU A 141 -11.62 18.92 -2.25
N TYR A 142 -12.23 19.98 -2.79
CA TYR A 142 -11.69 21.34 -2.71
C TYR A 142 -11.48 21.80 -1.26
N SER A 143 -12.39 21.43 -0.35
CA SER A 143 -12.28 21.75 1.07
C SER A 143 -11.05 21.16 1.74
N ASN A 144 -10.54 20.04 1.22
CA ASN A 144 -9.39 19.32 1.75
C ASN A 144 -8.06 19.73 1.09
N VAL A 145 -8.07 20.53 0.03
CA VAL A 145 -6.83 21.08 -0.55
C VAL A 145 -6.34 22.22 0.34
N SER A 146 -5.11 22.12 0.83
CA SER A 146 -4.42 23.21 1.54
C SER A 146 -3.71 24.13 0.54
N HIS A 147 -2.95 23.53 -0.37
CA HIS A 147 -2.21 24.24 -1.42
C HIS A 147 -2.32 23.49 -2.74
N ALA A 148 -2.40 24.25 -3.83
CA ALA A 148 -2.33 23.75 -5.19
C ALA A 148 -1.20 24.48 -5.91
N PHE A 149 -0.23 23.73 -6.43
CA PHE A 149 0.90 24.26 -7.18
C PHE A 149 0.83 23.79 -8.63
N TYR A 150 1.21 24.69 -9.53
CA TYR A 150 1.38 24.39 -10.94
C TYR A 150 2.83 24.68 -11.31
N GLN A 151 3.49 23.69 -11.91
CA GLN A 151 4.83 23.82 -12.44
C GLN A 151 4.76 23.68 -13.96
N PRO A 152 5.09 24.74 -14.73
CA PRO A 152 5.23 24.66 -16.17
C PRO A 152 6.48 23.85 -16.56
N CYS A 153 6.59 23.45 -17.82
CA CYS A 153 7.76 22.72 -18.35
C CYS A 153 8.94 23.64 -18.74
N ASP A 154 9.12 24.77 -18.06
CA ASP A 154 10.21 25.70 -18.38
C ASP A 154 11.54 25.13 -17.87
N ASN A 155 12.35 24.58 -18.78
CA ASN A 155 13.58 23.83 -18.50
C ASN A 155 13.38 22.48 -17.78
N GLU A 156 12.16 21.95 -17.80
CA GLU A 156 11.85 20.65 -17.20
C GLU A 156 11.14 19.71 -18.18
N MET A 157 11.45 18.42 -18.07
CA MET A 157 10.85 17.35 -18.88
C MET A 157 9.42 16.98 -18.44
N ILE A 158 8.84 17.71 -17.48
CA ILE A 158 7.49 17.44 -16.99
C ILE A 158 6.71 18.73 -16.78
N ILE A 159 5.39 18.64 -16.96
CA ILE A 159 4.42 19.61 -16.44
C ILE A 159 3.70 18.93 -15.29
N LEU A 160 3.55 19.58 -14.14
CA LEU A 160 2.86 18.99 -12.99
C LEU A 160 1.89 19.94 -12.28
N ILE A 161 0.82 19.34 -11.75
CA ILE A 161 -0.13 19.93 -10.81
C ILE A 161 -0.02 19.16 -9.50
N HIS A 162 0.37 19.85 -8.42
CA HIS A 162 0.53 19.28 -7.09
C HIS A 162 -0.56 19.77 -6.16
N PHE A 163 -1.21 18.84 -5.45
CA PHE A 163 -2.13 19.13 -4.36
C PHE A 163 -1.52 18.69 -3.04
N HIS A 164 -1.32 19.64 -2.13
CA HIS A 164 -1.04 19.37 -0.72
C HIS A 164 -2.34 19.43 0.06
N LEU A 165 -2.67 18.34 0.77
CA LEU A 165 -3.96 18.16 1.44
C LEU A 165 -3.87 18.48 2.93
N LYS A 166 -4.96 19.03 3.50
CA LYS A 166 -5.09 19.26 4.95
C LYS A 166 -5.16 17.93 5.70
N HIS A 167 -5.86 16.96 5.13
CA HIS A 167 -6.01 15.62 5.68
C HIS A 167 -5.62 14.60 4.62
N ALA A 168 -4.82 13.61 5.04
CA ALA A 168 -4.38 12.55 4.15
C ALA A 168 -5.58 11.72 3.68
N ILE A 169 -5.62 11.45 2.38
CA ILE A 169 -6.58 10.53 1.77
C ILE A 169 -5.94 9.14 1.64
N VAL A 170 -6.77 8.10 1.64
CA VAL A 170 -6.31 6.73 1.44
C VAL A 170 -6.64 6.31 0.03
N PHE A 171 -5.62 5.88 -0.71
CA PHE A 171 -5.82 5.09 -1.92
C PHE A 171 -4.81 3.94 -1.94
N GLY A 172 -5.27 2.75 -2.35
CA GLY A 172 -4.52 1.52 -2.17
C GLY A 172 -4.32 1.18 -0.69
N LYS A 173 -3.05 1.02 -0.27
CA LYS A 173 -2.67 0.67 1.12
C LYS A 173 -1.93 1.79 1.86
N ARG A 174 -1.89 3.01 1.29
CA ARG A 174 -1.08 4.10 1.85
C ARG A 174 -1.92 5.36 2.01
N LYS A 175 -1.70 6.07 3.11
CA LYS A 175 -2.20 7.44 3.30
C LYS A 175 -1.30 8.39 2.51
N GLN A 176 -1.91 9.34 1.82
CA GLN A 176 -1.20 10.34 1.07
C GLN A 176 -1.74 11.73 1.39
N ILE A 177 -0.83 12.60 1.79
CA ILE A 177 -1.11 14.01 2.02
C ILE A 177 -0.75 14.85 0.79
N ASP A 178 0.18 14.36 -0.03
CA ASP A 178 0.62 14.98 -1.28
C ASP A 178 0.21 14.12 -2.46
N VAL A 179 -0.43 14.74 -3.45
CA VAL A 179 -0.84 14.08 -4.69
C VAL A 179 -0.47 14.97 -5.87
N GLN A 180 0.27 14.41 -6.82
CA GLN A 180 0.74 15.07 -8.02
C GLN A 180 0.15 14.41 -9.25
N PHE A 181 -0.23 15.23 -10.22
CA PHE A 181 -0.58 14.82 -11.56
C PHE A 181 0.39 15.46 -12.53
N TYR A 182 0.98 14.67 -13.42
CA TYR A 182 2.01 15.17 -14.30
C TYR A 182 1.98 14.49 -15.66
N THR A 183 2.48 15.20 -16.68
CA THR A 183 2.72 14.68 -18.02
C THR A 183 4.20 14.90 -18.33
N GLU A 184 4.82 13.93 -19.01
CA GLU A 184 6.21 14.02 -19.46
C GLU A 184 6.23 14.71 -20.82
N VAL A 185 7.04 15.76 -20.96
CA VAL A 185 7.23 16.56 -22.17
C VAL A 185 8.64 16.30 -22.68
N GLY A 186 8.75 15.82 -23.92
CA GLY A 186 10.00 15.51 -24.59
C GLY A 186 10.08 14.06 -25.05
N GLU A 187 10.57 13.86 -26.27
CA GLU A 187 10.88 12.54 -26.82
C GLU A 187 12.25 12.09 -26.30
N LEU A 188 12.30 10.92 -25.63
CA LEU A 188 13.56 10.25 -25.32
C LEU A 188 14.02 9.47 -26.56
N THR A 189 14.31 10.16 -27.68
CA THR A 189 14.85 9.54 -28.89
C THR A 189 16.32 9.20 -28.66
N THR A 190 16.59 8.16 -27.89
CA THR A 190 17.88 7.46 -27.94
C THR A 190 17.79 6.35 -28.97
N ASP A 191 17.64 6.73 -30.25
CA ASP A 191 17.88 5.79 -31.34
C ASP A 191 19.40 5.67 -31.53
N LEU A 192 20.05 4.90 -30.65
CA LEU A 192 21.50 4.62 -30.66
C LEU A 192 21.92 3.72 -31.83
N GLY A 193 21.19 3.74 -32.95
CA GLY A 193 21.46 2.83 -34.04
C GLY A 193 20.71 3.13 -35.32
N LYS A 194 21.01 4.27 -35.97
CA LYS A 194 21.03 4.37 -37.44
C LYS A 194 21.66 5.67 -37.92
N HIS A 195 22.75 5.53 -38.68
CA HIS A 195 23.17 6.53 -39.66
C HIS A 195 21.96 6.96 -40.50
N ARG A 196 21.50 8.20 -40.33
CA ARG A 196 20.59 8.85 -41.27
C ARG A 196 21.20 10.17 -41.68
N ASN A 197 21.36 10.34 -42.98
CA ASN A 197 21.73 11.60 -43.61
C ASN A 197 20.73 12.67 -43.14
N MET A 198 21.23 13.70 -42.44
CA MET A 198 20.46 14.85 -42.01
C MET A 198 19.78 15.48 -43.22
N HIS A 199 18.45 15.39 -43.26
CA HIS A 199 17.63 16.34 -43.99
C HIS A 199 17.07 17.28 -42.94
N ASP A 200 17.72 18.44 -42.77
CA ASP A 200 17.35 19.52 -41.84
C ASP A 200 15.87 19.94 -41.92
N ARG A 201 15.17 19.55 -42.99
CA ARG A 201 13.75 19.83 -43.20
C ARG A 201 12.81 19.00 -42.33
N ASP A 202 13.20 17.78 -41.98
CA ASP A 202 12.39 16.90 -41.13
C ASP A 202 12.55 17.28 -39.65
N ASP A 203 13.75 17.74 -39.25
CA ASP A 203 14.04 18.17 -37.87
C ASP A 203 13.27 19.46 -37.51
N ILE A 204 13.17 20.43 -38.44
CA ILE A 204 12.39 21.67 -38.22
C ILE A 204 10.89 21.39 -38.06
N LEU A 205 10.36 20.35 -38.71
CA LEU A 205 8.96 19.94 -38.55
C LEU A 205 8.73 19.16 -37.24
N ALA A 206 9.75 18.47 -36.72
CA ALA A 206 9.67 17.79 -35.43
C ALA A 206 9.73 18.76 -34.25
N GLU A 207 10.30 19.96 -34.44
CA GLU A 207 10.41 21.02 -33.43
C GLU A 207 9.19 21.97 -33.36
N GLN A 208 8.22 21.89 -34.29
CA GLN A 208 7.04 22.76 -34.37
C GLN A 208 5.77 22.20 -33.72
#